data_AF-A0A2H0A725-F1
#
_entry.id   AF-A0A2H0A725-F1
#
_cell.length_a   1.000
_cell.length_b   1.000
_cell.length_c   1.000
_cell.angle_alpha   90.00
_cell.angle_beta   90.00
_cell.angle_gamma   90.00
#
_symmetry.space_group_name_H-M   'P 1'
#
loop_
_entity.id
_entity.type
_entity.pdbx_description
1 polymer ?
#
loop_
_entity_poly.entity_id
_entity_poly.type
_entity_poly.pdbx_seq_one_letter_code
_entity_poly.pdbx_strand_id
1 'polypeptide(L)'
;MNIFFQKQKISKHFRGFPCFFNAVYDYLLLLLDHVYKDIVKMRYDMLWNLLSVTNSEQENQCQRVKILKHFENADSVDNDYKCGCCNACSPTLDFLDRVNPRIQNLSLESSRLELNELLNHNELDIDKLRELCVVFRDYSIGEYAGARAILEGSPNNLPALYLTREFSPQAELEANTRRLLRTANDRGLPLAQLRELYETSGSQFKPALLLILNDEYRTSDTPEGWEFLIEEAKNWQHSNNIQIAALHDCLDFFVLVDEMIPADTEYFRERVETMEEILNA
;
A
#
# COMPACT_ATOMS: atom_id res chain seq x y z
N MET A 1 41.65 -35.13 1.69
CA MET A 1 42.35 -35.16 0.38
C MET A 1 41.51 -34.55 -0.77
N ASN A 2 40.62 -33.57 -0.51
CA ASN A 2 39.69 -33.05 -1.53
C ASN A 2 39.64 -31.51 -1.68
N ILE A 3 40.24 -30.74 -0.76
CA ILE A 3 40.31 -29.26 -0.85
C ILE A 3 41.48 -28.80 -1.75
N PHE A 4 42.56 -29.60 -1.81
CA PHE A 4 43.75 -29.29 -2.61
C PHE A 4 43.52 -29.44 -4.13
N PHE A 5 42.67 -30.39 -4.54
CA PHE A 5 42.33 -30.61 -5.95
C PHE A 5 41.38 -29.54 -6.52
N GLN A 6 40.54 -28.90 -5.70
CA GLN A 6 39.67 -27.80 -6.14
C GLN A 6 40.44 -26.49 -6.36
N LYS A 7 41.48 -26.19 -5.57
CA LYS A 7 42.35 -25.02 -5.78
C LYS A 7 43.04 -25.04 -7.15
N GLN A 8 43.46 -26.22 -7.65
CA GLN A 8 44.12 -26.34 -8.96
C GLN A 8 43.18 -26.13 -10.15
N LYS A 9 41.89 -26.48 -10.02
CA LYS A 9 40.91 -26.33 -11.10
C LYS A 9 40.48 -24.87 -11.30
N ILE A 10 40.23 -24.14 -10.22
CA ILE A 10 39.87 -22.71 -10.28
C ILE A 10 41.07 -21.87 -10.73
N SER A 11 42.29 -22.22 -10.28
CA SER A 11 43.53 -21.56 -10.69
C SER A 11 43.77 -21.52 -12.20
N LYS A 12 43.33 -22.54 -12.97
CA LYS A 12 43.61 -22.59 -14.42
C LYS A 12 42.83 -21.58 -15.24
N HIS A 13 41.60 -21.21 -14.86
CA HIS A 13 40.80 -20.24 -15.61
C HIS A 13 41.17 -18.78 -15.33
N PHE A 14 41.76 -18.49 -14.16
CA PHE A 14 42.10 -17.12 -13.76
C PHE A 14 43.57 -16.72 -14.00
N ARG A 15 44.38 -17.57 -14.63
CA ARG A 15 45.80 -17.27 -14.95
C ARG A 15 45.99 -16.03 -15.82
N GLY A 16 44.99 -15.61 -16.59
CA GLY A 16 45.05 -14.44 -17.47
C GLY A 16 44.84 -13.09 -16.77
N PHE A 17 44.30 -13.07 -15.54
CA PHE A 17 43.91 -11.83 -14.85
C PHE A 17 44.27 -11.85 -13.36
N PRO A 18 45.57 -11.91 -13.01
CA PRO A 18 46.03 -12.03 -11.63
C PRO A 18 45.56 -10.88 -10.73
N CYS A 19 45.47 -9.66 -11.25
CA CYS A 19 45.00 -8.50 -10.49
C CYS A 19 43.50 -8.60 -10.13
N PHE A 20 42.67 -9.12 -11.04
CA PHE A 20 41.24 -9.31 -10.78
C PHE A 20 41.00 -10.41 -9.74
N PHE A 21 41.72 -11.53 -9.86
CA PHE A 21 41.62 -12.63 -8.89
C PHE A 21 42.02 -12.18 -7.47
N ASN A 22 43.12 -11.44 -7.33
CA ASN A 22 43.55 -10.92 -6.04
C ASN A 22 42.53 -9.95 -5.45
N ALA A 23 42.00 -9.02 -6.25
CA ALA A 23 40.97 -8.09 -5.79
C ALA A 23 39.71 -8.83 -5.31
N VAL A 24 39.18 -9.78 -6.09
CA VAL A 24 38.00 -10.57 -5.71
C VAL A 24 38.28 -11.39 -4.44
N TYR A 25 39.46 -11.99 -4.31
CA TYR A 25 39.84 -12.75 -3.12
C TYR A 25 39.92 -11.87 -1.87
N ASP A 26 40.52 -10.69 -1.97
CA ASP A 26 40.62 -9.72 -0.86
C ASP A 26 39.24 -9.22 -0.43
N TYR A 27 38.34 -8.90 -1.38
CA TYR A 27 36.96 -8.53 -1.06
C TYR A 27 36.17 -9.67 -0.44
N LEU A 28 36.40 -10.93 -0.86
CA LEU A 28 35.75 -12.09 -0.28
C LEU A 28 36.17 -12.31 1.18
N LEU A 29 37.45 -12.10 1.49
CA LEU A 29 37.97 -12.16 2.85
C LEU A 29 37.41 -11.04 3.73
N LEU A 30 37.26 -9.83 3.18
CA LEU A 30 36.65 -8.69 3.87
C LEU A 30 35.15 -8.92 4.14
N LEU A 31 34.43 -9.48 3.17
CA LEU A 31 33.04 -9.93 3.33
C LEU A 31 32.95 -11.02 4.40
N LEU A 32 33.84 -12.01 4.39
CA LEU A 32 33.88 -13.05 5.41
C LEU A 32 34.17 -12.48 6.80
N ASP A 33 35.14 -11.57 6.94
CA ASP A 33 35.47 -10.93 8.22
C ASP A 33 34.28 -10.12 8.75
N HIS A 34 33.61 -9.35 7.89
CA HIS A 34 32.41 -8.58 8.25
C HIS A 34 31.24 -9.50 8.64
N VAL A 35 31.00 -10.55 7.85
CA VAL A 35 29.97 -11.57 8.10
C VAL A 35 30.25 -12.29 9.43
N TYR A 36 31.48 -12.73 9.70
CA TYR A 36 31.79 -13.46 10.94
C TYR A 36 31.86 -12.56 12.17
N LYS A 37 32.28 -11.30 12.03
CA LYS A 37 32.38 -10.37 13.17
C LYS A 37 31.01 -9.82 13.57
N ASP A 38 30.20 -9.40 12.60
CA ASP A 38 28.94 -8.70 12.88
C ASP A 38 27.77 -9.65 13.06
N ILE A 39 27.71 -10.77 12.33
CA ILE A 39 26.63 -11.76 12.52
C ILE A 39 26.79 -12.47 13.87
N VAL A 40 28.01 -12.77 14.30
CA VAL A 40 28.24 -13.39 15.63
C VAL A 40 27.82 -12.42 16.72
N LYS A 41 28.21 -11.14 16.62
CA LYS A 41 27.77 -10.11 17.57
C LYS A 41 26.24 -9.97 17.59
N MET A 42 25.59 -9.83 16.44
CA MET A 42 24.12 -9.77 16.35
C MET A 42 23.45 -11.01 16.96
N ARG A 43 24.00 -12.21 16.74
CA ARG A 43 23.46 -13.44 17.34
C ARG A 43 23.57 -13.43 18.85
N TYR A 44 24.67 -12.96 19.42
CA TYR A 44 24.81 -12.79 20.85
C TYR A 44 23.87 -11.71 21.38
N ASP A 45 23.76 -10.57 20.70
CA ASP A 45 22.85 -9.49 21.10
C ASP A 45 21.39 -9.96 21.10
N MET A 46 20.95 -10.70 20.06
CA MET A 46 19.62 -11.32 20.03
C MET A 46 19.42 -12.31 21.18
N LEU A 47 20.42 -13.15 21.47
CA LEU A 47 20.36 -14.12 22.56
C LEU A 47 20.27 -13.41 23.92
N TRP A 48 21.02 -12.33 24.11
CA TRP A 48 20.97 -11.49 25.31
C TRP A 48 19.63 -10.78 25.47
N ASN A 49 19.05 -10.27 24.37
CA ASN A 49 17.72 -9.66 24.38
C ASN A 49 16.64 -10.67 24.79
N LEU A 50 16.68 -11.88 24.21
CA LEU A 50 15.77 -12.97 24.59
C LEU A 50 15.95 -13.37 26.05
N LEU A 51 17.20 -13.52 26.50
CA LEU A 51 17.51 -13.84 27.89
C LEU A 51 16.95 -12.78 28.85
N SER A 52 17.10 -11.50 28.49
CA SER A 52 16.54 -10.39 29.26
C SER A 52 15.02 -10.50 29.41
N VAL A 53 14.30 -10.79 28.32
CA VAL A 53 12.83 -10.98 28.37
C VAL A 53 12.46 -12.20 29.23
N THR A 54 13.20 -13.30 29.13
CA THR A 54 12.91 -14.51 29.92
C THR A 54 13.13 -14.31 31.42
N ASN A 55 14.08 -13.45 31.82
CA ASN A 55 14.36 -13.13 33.22
C ASN A 55 13.47 -12.01 33.78
N SER A 56 12.51 -11.50 33.01
CA SER A 56 11.58 -10.44 33.43
C SER A 56 10.90 -10.69 34.78
N GLU A 57 10.52 -11.94 35.07
CA GLU A 57 9.87 -12.31 36.34
C GLU A 57 10.82 -12.13 37.53
N GLN A 58 12.07 -12.59 37.40
CA GLN A 58 13.10 -12.47 38.42
C GLN A 58 13.50 -11.00 38.66
N GLU A 59 13.44 -10.18 37.62
CA GLU A 59 13.75 -8.74 37.66
C GLU A 59 12.53 -7.87 38.01
N ASN A 60 11.35 -8.48 38.27
CA ASN A 60 10.08 -7.78 38.51
C ASN A 60 9.77 -6.70 37.46
N GLN A 61 10.12 -6.96 36.20
CA GLN A 61 9.86 -6.06 35.07
C GLN A 61 8.87 -6.66 34.08
N CYS A 62 7.96 -5.84 33.58
CA CYS A 62 7.01 -6.24 32.56
C CYS A 62 7.75 -6.73 31.29
N GLN A 63 7.43 -7.93 30.79
CA GLN A 63 8.02 -8.45 29.55
C GLN A 63 7.76 -7.53 28.36
N ARG A 64 6.56 -6.94 28.29
CA ARG A 64 6.20 -5.99 27.23
C ARG A 64 7.11 -4.76 27.25
N VAL A 65 7.48 -4.24 28.43
CA VAL A 65 8.43 -3.11 28.55
C VAL A 65 9.79 -3.48 27.97
N LYS A 66 10.31 -4.67 28.31
CA LYS A 66 11.61 -5.13 27.80
C LYS A 66 11.61 -5.32 26.28
N ILE A 67 10.54 -5.93 25.75
CA ILE A 67 10.36 -6.09 24.31
C ILE A 67 10.29 -4.71 23.64
N LEU A 68 9.44 -3.82 24.12
CA LEU A 68 9.22 -2.51 23.50
C LEU A 68 10.47 -1.64 23.52
N LYS A 69 11.33 -1.67 24.55
CA LYS A 69 12.61 -0.93 24.54
C LYS A 69 13.55 -1.28 23.39
N HIS A 70 13.37 -2.45 22.77
CA HIS A 70 14.15 -2.85 21.60
C HIS A 70 13.57 -2.30 20.29
N PHE A 71 12.28 -1.97 20.26
CA PHE A 71 11.56 -1.50 19.07
C PHE A 71 11.23 -0.01 19.11
N GLU A 72 10.98 0.51 20.30
CA GLU A 72 10.78 1.90 20.64
C GLU A 72 12.04 2.37 21.37
N ASN A 73 12.54 3.57 21.06
CA ASN A 73 13.72 4.14 21.73
C ASN A 73 13.63 3.96 23.26
N ALA A 74 14.69 3.46 23.90
CA ALA A 74 14.65 3.02 25.30
C ALA A 74 14.16 4.06 26.32
N ASP A 75 14.30 5.35 26.00
CA ASP A 75 13.85 6.49 26.82
C ASP A 75 12.34 6.78 26.74
N SER A 76 11.64 6.21 25.76
CA SER A 76 10.19 6.42 25.59
C SER A 76 9.34 5.48 26.46
N VAL A 77 9.93 4.39 26.94
CA VAL A 77 9.24 3.31 27.64
C VAL A 77 9.34 3.48 29.14
N ASP A 78 8.21 3.74 29.78
CA ASP A 78 8.09 3.78 31.24
C ASP A 78 8.42 2.40 31.84
N ASN A 79 9.45 2.37 32.70
CA ASN A 79 9.91 1.17 33.37
C ASN A 79 8.93 0.62 34.40
N ASP A 80 8.08 1.50 34.94
CA ASP A 80 7.11 1.15 35.97
C ASP A 80 5.79 0.62 35.37
N TYR A 81 5.64 0.69 34.04
CA TYR A 81 4.47 0.19 33.35
C TYR A 81 4.29 -1.33 33.53
N LYS A 82 3.08 -1.73 33.95
CA LYS A 82 2.65 -3.13 34.10
C LYS A 82 1.50 -3.41 33.12
N CYS A 83 1.73 -4.35 32.21
CA CYS A 83 0.74 -4.68 31.18
C CYS A 83 -0.41 -5.59 31.68
N GLY A 84 -0.27 -6.24 32.84
CA GLY A 84 -1.28 -7.19 33.35
C GLY A 84 -1.44 -8.48 32.55
N CYS A 85 -0.73 -8.66 31.42
CA CYS A 85 -0.88 -9.79 30.49
C CYS A 85 0.41 -10.58 30.24
N CYS A 86 1.37 -10.52 31.16
CA CYS A 86 2.55 -11.38 31.14
C CYS A 86 2.74 -12.01 32.52
N ASN A 87 3.44 -13.14 32.61
CA ASN A 87 3.71 -13.82 33.88
C ASN A 87 4.44 -12.91 34.90
N ALA A 88 5.25 -11.95 34.44
CA ALA A 88 5.88 -10.97 35.34
C ALA A 88 4.90 -9.91 35.90
N CYS A 89 3.75 -9.68 35.25
CA CYS A 89 2.71 -8.76 35.72
C CYS A 89 1.54 -9.48 36.40
N SER A 90 1.24 -10.72 35.99
CA SER A 90 0.25 -11.61 36.59
C SER A 90 0.85 -13.01 36.74
N PRO A 91 1.58 -13.29 37.84
CA PRO A 91 2.24 -14.57 38.07
C PRO A 91 1.26 -15.74 38.22
N THR A 92 0.02 -15.44 38.63
CA THR A 92 -1.07 -16.41 38.73
C THR A 92 -1.70 -16.76 37.37
N LEU A 93 -1.24 -16.10 36.29
CA LEU A 93 -1.79 -16.22 34.94
C LEU A 93 -3.29 -15.86 34.85
N ASP A 94 -3.74 -15.02 35.79
CA ASP A 94 -5.09 -14.44 35.78
C ASP A 94 -5.01 -13.11 35.03
N PHE A 95 -5.28 -13.16 33.73
CA PHE A 95 -5.11 -12.02 32.84
C PHE A 95 -6.40 -11.21 32.75
N LEU A 96 -6.25 -9.88 32.72
CA LEU A 96 -7.38 -8.99 32.52
C LEU A 96 -7.97 -9.15 31.11
N ASP A 97 -9.31 -9.14 30.99
CA ASP A 97 -10.00 -9.12 29.69
C ASP A 97 -9.68 -7.86 28.86
N ARG A 98 -9.25 -6.78 29.54
CA ARG A 98 -8.85 -5.51 28.93
C ARG A 98 -7.60 -4.95 29.62
N VAL A 99 -6.65 -4.49 28.81
CA VAL A 99 -5.38 -3.95 29.26
C VAL A 99 -5.47 -2.44 29.39
N ASN A 100 -4.80 -1.85 30.40
CA ASN A 100 -4.58 -0.41 30.44
C ASN A 100 -3.51 -0.03 29.41
N PRO A 101 -3.86 0.69 28.32
CA PRO A 101 -2.87 1.13 27.36
C PRO A 101 -1.90 2.13 28.00
N ARG A 102 -0.67 2.22 27.48
CA ARG A 102 0.27 3.29 27.86
C ARG A 102 -0.35 4.64 27.51
N ILE A 103 -0.02 5.70 28.26
CA ILE A 103 -0.56 7.06 28.03
C ILE A 103 -0.27 7.55 26.61
N GLN A 104 0.89 7.20 26.04
CA GLN A 104 1.25 7.50 24.65
C GLN A 104 0.37 6.79 23.61
N ASN A 105 -0.30 5.69 23.99
CA ASN A 105 -1.20 4.92 23.12
C ASN A 105 -2.66 5.38 23.21
N LEU A 106 -3.03 6.30 24.11
CA LEU A 106 -4.42 6.79 24.19
C LEU A 106 -4.86 7.52 22.90
N SER A 107 -3.95 8.28 22.27
CA SER A 107 -4.19 8.90 20.95
C SER A 107 -4.36 7.85 19.85
N LEU A 108 -3.58 6.75 19.92
CA LEU A 108 -3.65 5.64 18.97
C LEU A 108 -4.98 4.88 19.09
N GLU A 109 -5.50 4.70 20.30
CA GLU A 109 -6.79 4.06 20.55
C GLU A 109 -7.96 4.89 20.00
N SER A 110 -7.96 6.22 20.18
CA SER A 110 -8.99 7.08 19.56
C SER A 110 -8.93 7.02 18.03
N SER A 111 -7.74 7.12 17.44
CA SER A 111 -7.58 6.97 15.98
C SER A 111 -7.96 5.57 15.50
N ARG A 112 -7.79 4.54 16.32
CA ARG A 112 -8.20 3.16 16.00
C ARG A 112 -9.72 3.02 15.98
N LEU A 113 -10.41 3.63 16.94
CA LEU A 113 -11.87 3.65 16.97
C LEU A 113 -12.44 4.36 15.74
N GLU A 114 -11.92 5.54 15.41
CA GLU A 114 -12.29 6.29 14.20
C GLU A 114 -12.04 5.46 12.92
N LEU A 115 -10.89 4.79 12.83
CA LEU A 115 -10.60 3.92 11.69
C LEU A 115 -11.58 2.74 11.59
N ASN A 116 -11.89 2.10 12.72
CA ASN A 116 -12.84 0.99 12.76
C ASN A 116 -14.25 1.43 12.37
N GLU A 117 -14.66 2.65 12.73
CA GLU A 117 -15.95 3.20 12.28
C GLU A 117 -16.00 3.34 10.76
N LEU A 118 -14.97 3.92 10.13
CA LEU A 118 -14.89 4.02 8.67
C LEU A 118 -14.91 2.63 8.01
N LEU A 119 -14.12 1.69 8.52
CA LEU A 119 -14.05 0.31 8.00
C LEU A 119 -15.40 -0.42 8.11
N ASN A 120 -16.13 -0.24 9.21
CA ASN A 120 -17.42 -0.89 9.43
C ASN A 120 -18.53 -0.30 8.54
N HIS A 121 -18.57 1.02 8.38
CA HIS A 121 -19.56 1.68 7.54
C HIS A 121 -19.23 1.63 6.04
N ASN A 122 -17.99 1.26 5.70
CA ASN A 122 -17.51 1.22 4.32
C ASN A 122 -17.66 2.58 3.60
N GLU A 123 -17.42 3.64 4.36
CA GLU A 123 -17.52 5.03 3.91
C GLU A 123 -16.12 5.55 3.58
N LEU A 124 -15.91 5.97 2.33
CA LEU A 124 -14.64 6.54 1.91
C LEU A 124 -14.57 8.03 2.29
N ASP A 125 -13.89 8.32 3.39
CA ASP A 125 -13.45 9.67 3.74
C ASP A 125 -11.94 9.77 3.50
N ILE A 126 -11.55 10.33 2.35
CA ILE A 126 -10.13 10.38 1.91
C ILE A 126 -9.30 11.26 2.86
N ASP A 127 -9.83 12.39 3.29
CA ASP A 127 -9.11 13.32 4.16
C ASP A 127 -8.87 12.69 5.53
N LYS A 128 -9.90 12.08 6.10
CA LYS A 128 -9.77 11.39 7.39
C LYS A 128 -8.83 10.18 7.31
N LEU A 129 -8.94 9.38 6.25
CA LEU A 129 -8.05 8.23 6.04
C LEU A 129 -6.59 8.67 5.85
N ARG A 130 -6.33 9.79 5.17
CA ARG A 130 -4.99 10.35 5.05
C ARG A 130 -4.42 10.74 6.41
N GLU A 131 -5.20 11.43 7.25
CA GLU A 131 -4.78 11.78 8.62
C GLU A 131 -4.44 10.53 9.43
N LEU A 132 -5.31 9.51 9.39
CA LEU A 132 -5.09 8.24 10.06
C LEU A 132 -3.85 7.51 9.52
N CYS A 133 -3.58 7.56 8.21
CA CYS A 133 -2.38 6.96 7.64
C CYS A 133 -1.09 7.61 8.15
N VAL A 134 -1.11 8.92 8.46
CA VAL A 134 0.02 9.59 9.11
C VAL A 134 0.21 9.06 10.54
N VAL A 135 -0.87 8.90 11.30
CA VAL A 135 -0.83 8.36 12.68
C VAL A 135 -0.31 6.92 12.69
N PHE A 136 -0.74 6.09 11.73
CA PHE A 136 -0.37 4.67 11.68
C PHE A 136 0.86 4.35 10.83
N ARG A 137 1.63 5.35 10.39
CA ARG A 137 2.79 5.16 9.51
C ARG A 137 3.79 4.13 10.06
N ASP A 138 4.06 4.19 11.36
CA ASP A 138 5.00 3.28 12.05
C ASP A 138 4.45 1.85 12.21
N TYR A 139 3.14 1.66 11.96
CA TYR A 139 2.42 0.39 12.06
C TYR A 139 2.03 -0.18 10.69
N SER A 140 2.62 0.34 9.60
CA SER A 140 2.27 0.03 8.21
C SER A 140 2.06 -1.47 7.90
N ILE A 141 2.93 -2.35 8.39
CA ILE A 141 2.80 -3.81 8.18
C ILE A 141 1.52 -4.35 8.83
N GLY A 142 1.22 -3.92 10.05
CA GLY A 142 0.03 -4.34 10.79
C GLY A 142 -1.25 -3.80 10.14
N GLU A 143 -1.24 -2.53 9.74
CA GLU A 143 -2.37 -1.90 9.03
C GLU A 143 -2.63 -2.58 7.68
N TYR A 144 -1.58 -2.88 6.93
CA TYR A 144 -1.68 -3.59 5.66
C TYR A 144 -2.33 -4.97 5.84
N ALA A 145 -1.85 -5.75 6.81
CA ALA A 145 -2.37 -7.08 7.10
C ALA A 145 -3.84 -7.03 7.59
N GLY A 146 -4.18 -6.07 8.46
CA GLY A 146 -5.53 -5.87 8.95
C GLY A 146 -6.51 -5.49 7.84
N ALA A 147 -6.13 -4.53 6.99
CA ALA A 147 -6.93 -4.14 5.84
C ALA A 147 -7.14 -5.31 4.86
N ARG A 148 -6.11 -6.13 4.61
CA ARG A 148 -6.26 -7.35 3.79
C ARG A 148 -7.24 -8.35 4.40
N ALA A 149 -7.16 -8.60 5.70
CA ALA A 149 -8.10 -9.50 6.38
C ALA A 149 -9.56 -9.03 6.23
N ILE A 150 -9.80 -7.72 6.26
CA ILE A 150 -11.12 -7.15 5.97
C ILE A 150 -11.52 -7.41 4.51
N LEU A 151 -10.61 -7.25 3.56
CA LEU A 151 -10.88 -7.51 2.13
C LEU A 151 -11.14 -8.98 1.80
N GLU A 152 -10.71 -9.92 2.64
CA GLU A 152 -11.06 -11.35 2.52
C GLU A 152 -12.55 -11.58 2.79
N GLY A 153 -13.14 -10.84 3.75
CA GLY A 153 -14.58 -10.89 4.05
C GLY A 153 -15.43 -9.87 3.29
N SER A 154 -14.85 -8.75 2.88
CA SER A 154 -15.53 -7.63 2.23
C SER A 154 -14.65 -7.05 1.11
N PRO A 155 -14.64 -7.68 -0.08
CA PRO A 155 -13.65 -7.39 -1.12
C PRO A 155 -13.76 -5.99 -1.74
N ASN A 156 -14.89 -5.32 -1.54
CA ASN A 156 -15.17 -3.97 -2.07
C ASN A 156 -15.19 -2.91 -0.95
N ASN A 157 -14.57 -3.19 0.21
CA ASN A 157 -14.47 -2.21 1.29
C ASN A 157 -13.52 -1.07 0.90
N LEU A 158 -14.05 0.13 0.64
CA LEU A 158 -13.29 1.26 0.11
C LEU A 158 -12.22 1.77 1.08
N PRO A 159 -12.51 1.97 2.38
CA PRO A 159 -11.46 2.29 3.37
C PRO A 159 -10.36 1.24 3.45
N ALA A 160 -10.72 -0.05 3.45
CA ALA A 160 -9.71 -1.12 3.47
C ALA A 160 -8.86 -1.12 2.18
N LEU A 161 -9.48 -0.90 1.01
CA LEU A 161 -8.75 -0.74 -0.26
C LEU A 161 -7.79 0.45 -0.22
N TYR A 162 -8.21 1.57 0.37
CA TYR A 162 -7.37 2.74 0.57
C TYR A 162 -6.16 2.42 1.45
N LEU A 163 -6.36 1.80 2.62
CA LEU A 163 -5.27 1.37 3.51
C LEU A 163 -4.32 0.38 2.82
N THR A 164 -4.85 -0.58 2.03
CA THR A 164 -3.99 -1.52 1.31
C THR A 164 -3.17 -0.86 0.21
N ARG A 165 -3.62 0.25 -0.38
CA ARG A 165 -2.80 1.05 -1.29
C ARG A 165 -1.71 1.78 -0.51
N GLU A 166 -2.06 2.52 0.53
CA GLU A 166 -1.13 3.39 1.26
C GLU A 166 -0.01 2.63 1.98
N PHE A 167 -0.32 1.44 2.50
CA PHE A 167 0.64 0.60 3.21
C PHE A 167 1.17 -0.59 2.39
N SER A 168 0.91 -0.61 1.08
CA SER A 168 1.29 -1.73 0.22
C SER A 168 2.81 -1.91 0.15
N PRO A 169 3.31 -3.16 0.15
CA PRO A 169 4.61 -3.48 -0.42
C PRO A 169 4.66 -3.06 -1.90
N GLN A 170 5.84 -2.67 -2.39
CA GLN A 170 6.02 -2.18 -3.76
C GLN A 170 5.55 -3.17 -4.84
N ALA A 171 5.69 -4.47 -4.58
CA ALA A 171 5.27 -5.53 -5.51
C ALA A 171 3.74 -5.62 -5.67
N GLU A 172 2.97 -5.16 -4.68
CA GLU A 172 1.50 -5.24 -4.66
C GLU A 172 0.85 -3.86 -4.90
N LEU A 173 1.64 -2.78 -4.87
CA LEU A 173 1.15 -1.40 -4.91
C LEU A 173 0.32 -1.11 -6.17
N GLU A 174 0.78 -1.54 -7.35
CA GLU A 174 0.04 -1.35 -8.60
C GLU A 174 -1.34 -2.00 -8.53
N ALA A 175 -1.39 -3.27 -8.11
CA ALA A 175 -2.62 -4.05 -8.07
C ALA A 175 -3.62 -3.44 -7.09
N ASN A 176 -3.16 -3.04 -5.90
CA ASN A 176 -4.00 -2.40 -4.88
C ASN A 176 -4.50 -1.02 -5.35
N THR A 177 -3.64 -0.24 -6.01
CA THR A 177 -4.03 1.08 -6.58
C THR A 177 -5.11 0.93 -7.64
N ARG A 178 -4.95 0.00 -8.58
CA ARG A 178 -5.94 -0.27 -9.64
C ARG A 178 -7.26 -0.78 -9.05
N ARG A 179 -7.19 -1.66 -8.05
CA ARG A 179 -8.38 -2.21 -7.39
C ARG A 179 -9.17 -1.14 -6.63
N LEU A 180 -8.48 -0.25 -5.91
CA LEU A 180 -9.11 0.89 -5.24
C LEU A 180 -9.84 1.78 -6.26
N LEU A 181 -9.14 2.24 -7.30
CA LEU A 181 -9.75 3.17 -8.27
C LEU A 181 -10.91 2.53 -9.03
N ARG A 182 -10.78 1.26 -9.44
CA ARG A 182 -11.87 0.53 -10.08
C ARG A 182 -13.09 0.43 -9.17
N THR A 183 -12.90 0.02 -7.92
CA THR A 183 -14.01 -0.13 -6.97
C THR A 183 -14.68 1.21 -6.65
N ALA A 184 -13.89 2.28 -6.56
CA ALA A 184 -14.39 3.64 -6.40
C ALA A 184 -15.23 4.09 -7.61
N ASN A 185 -14.73 3.85 -8.83
CA ASN A 185 -15.45 4.18 -10.06
C ASN A 185 -16.74 3.35 -10.20
N ASP A 186 -16.67 2.04 -9.91
CA ASP A 186 -17.82 1.12 -9.96
C ASP A 186 -18.94 1.51 -8.99
N ARG A 187 -18.60 2.15 -7.87
CA ARG A 187 -19.54 2.65 -6.87
C ARG A 187 -20.09 4.04 -7.16
N GLY A 188 -19.65 4.67 -8.24
CA GLY A 188 -20.12 5.99 -8.63
C GLY A 188 -19.66 7.08 -7.65
N LEU A 189 -18.45 6.98 -7.10
CA LEU A 189 -17.91 8.07 -6.26
C LEU A 189 -17.82 9.37 -7.07
N PRO A 190 -17.95 10.55 -6.42
CA PRO A 190 -17.87 11.83 -7.10
C PRO A 190 -16.56 12.00 -7.89
N LEU A 191 -16.64 12.68 -9.04
CA LEU A 191 -15.50 12.87 -9.93
C LEU A 191 -14.30 13.51 -9.21
N ALA A 192 -14.55 14.44 -8.29
CA ALA A 192 -13.50 15.07 -7.48
C ALA A 192 -12.68 14.05 -6.66
N GLN A 193 -13.35 13.07 -6.04
CA GLN A 193 -12.66 12.03 -5.28
C GLN A 193 -11.91 11.06 -6.20
N LEU A 194 -12.47 10.72 -7.37
CA LEU A 194 -11.78 9.88 -8.36
C LEU A 194 -10.52 10.55 -8.90
N ARG A 195 -10.60 11.86 -9.20
CA ARG A 195 -9.45 12.68 -9.62
C ARG A 195 -8.36 12.69 -8.55
N GLU A 196 -8.73 12.90 -7.29
CA GLU A 196 -7.78 12.89 -6.17
C GLU A 196 -7.06 11.54 -6.02
N LEU A 197 -7.79 10.42 -6.10
CA LEU A 197 -7.20 9.08 -6.06
C LEU A 197 -6.24 8.84 -7.25
N TYR A 198 -6.59 9.32 -8.44
CA TYR A 198 -5.75 9.26 -9.62
C TYR A 198 -4.48 10.13 -9.51
N GLU A 199 -4.63 11.38 -9.09
CA GLU A 199 -3.53 12.37 -9.00
C GLU A 199 -2.49 11.98 -7.95
N THR A 200 -2.93 11.44 -6.83
CA THR A 200 -2.05 10.97 -5.76
C THR A 200 -1.37 9.62 -6.08
N SER A 201 -1.71 8.99 -7.20
CA SER A 201 -1.09 7.74 -7.63
C SER A 201 0.25 7.96 -8.32
N GLY A 202 1.14 6.96 -8.23
CA GLY A 202 2.44 7.01 -8.91
C GLY A 202 2.30 7.17 -10.42
N SER A 203 3.13 8.02 -11.02
CA SER A 203 3.07 8.33 -12.47
C SER A 203 3.17 7.09 -13.35
N GLN A 204 3.89 6.07 -12.92
CA GLN A 204 4.02 4.79 -13.62
C GLN A 204 2.70 4.02 -13.76
N PHE A 205 1.71 4.30 -12.90
CA PHE A 205 0.41 3.61 -12.92
C PHE A 205 -0.66 4.40 -13.69
N LYS A 206 -0.47 5.71 -13.87
CA LYS A 206 -1.45 6.61 -14.49
C LYS A 206 -2.03 6.10 -15.82
N PRO A 207 -1.25 5.54 -16.77
CA PRO A 207 -1.82 5.04 -18.01
C PRO A 207 -2.90 3.97 -17.81
N ALA A 208 -2.69 3.05 -16.87
CA ALA A 208 -3.65 1.99 -16.58
C ALA A 208 -4.84 2.48 -15.76
N LEU A 209 -4.65 3.51 -14.93
CA LEU A 209 -5.69 4.13 -14.13
C LEU A 209 -6.63 4.99 -14.98
N LEU A 210 -6.10 5.71 -15.97
CA LEU A 210 -6.89 6.54 -16.88
C LEU A 210 -7.90 5.69 -17.67
N LEU A 211 -7.47 4.50 -18.12
CA LEU A 211 -8.35 3.54 -18.79
C LEU A 211 -9.44 2.97 -17.87
N ILE A 212 -9.18 2.87 -16.55
CA ILE A 212 -10.19 2.42 -15.58
C ILE A 212 -11.27 3.49 -15.36
N LEU A 213 -10.91 4.76 -15.50
CA LEU A 213 -11.87 5.87 -15.35
C LEU A 213 -12.81 5.96 -16.56
N ASN A 214 -12.34 5.60 -17.76
CA ASN A 214 -13.14 5.58 -18.99
C ASN A 214 -14.03 4.32 -19.14
N ASP A 215 -14.65 3.84 -18.06
CA ASP A 215 -15.65 2.78 -18.15
C ASP A 215 -17.02 3.41 -18.48
N GLU A 216 -17.75 2.82 -19.43
CA GLU A 216 -19.08 3.29 -19.87
C GLU A 216 -20.07 3.35 -18.69
N TYR A 217 -20.95 4.35 -18.67
CA TYR A 217 -21.99 4.54 -17.65
C TYR A 217 -21.44 4.75 -16.22
N ARG A 218 -20.21 5.25 -16.08
CA ARG A 218 -19.58 5.57 -14.79
C ARG A 218 -19.49 7.08 -14.57
N THR A 219 -18.94 7.48 -13.42
CA THR A 219 -18.85 8.90 -13.03
C THR A 219 -18.12 9.78 -14.04
N SER A 220 -17.16 9.22 -14.79
CA SER A 220 -16.42 9.96 -15.82
C SER A 220 -17.15 10.02 -17.17
N ASP A 221 -18.31 9.39 -17.31
CA ASP A 221 -19.14 9.44 -18.51
C ASP A 221 -20.08 10.65 -18.50
N THR A 222 -19.49 11.83 -18.29
CA THR A 222 -20.13 13.15 -18.34
C THR A 222 -19.20 14.11 -19.09
N PRO A 223 -19.69 15.25 -19.60
CA PRO A 223 -18.84 16.22 -20.27
C PRO A 223 -17.61 16.63 -19.45
N GLU A 224 -17.78 16.89 -18.15
CA GLU A 224 -16.68 17.24 -17.24
C GLU A 224 -15.72 16.05 -16.97
N GLY A 225 -16.23 14.83 -17.06
CA GLY A 225 -15.44 13.61 -16.98
C GLY A 225 -14.58 13.41 -18.24
N TRP A 226 -15.18 13.58 -19.42
CA TRP A 226 -14.51 13.47 -20.70
C TRP A 226 -13.42 14.53 -20.86
N GLU A 227 -13.69 15.79 -20.52
CA GLU A 227 -12.69 16.87 -20.54
C GLU A 227 -11.46 16.50 -19.71
N PHE A 228 -11.65 16.00 -18.49
CA PHE A 228 -10.55 15.56 -17.64
C PHE A 228 -9.75 14.42 -18.25
N LEU A 229 -10.43 13.42 -18.82
CA LEU A 229 -9.76 12.29 -19.48
C LEU A 229 -8.95 12.73 -20.71
N ILE A 230 -9.48 13.68 -21.49
CA ILE A 230 -8.79 14.29 -22.64
C ILE A 230 -7.55 15.05 -22.20
N GLU A 231 -7.67 15.91 -21.17
CA GLU A 231 -6.55 16.68 -20.64
C GLU A 231 -5.43 15.76 -20.13
N GLU A 232 -5.79 14.72 -19.38
CA GLU A 232 -4.81 13.75 -18.89
C GLU A 232 -4.21 12.92 -20.03
N ALA A 233 -4.99 12.55 -21.05
CA ALA A 233 -4.47 11.81 -22.20
C ALA A 233 -3.40 12.59 -23.01
N LYS A 234 -3.42 13.93 -22.95
CA LYS A 234 -2.41 14.80 -23.59
C LYS A 234 -1.06 14.81 -22.85
N ASN A 235 -0.98 14.29 -21.63
CA ASN A 235 0.27 14.27 -20.89
C ASN A 235 1.34 13.39 -21.58
N TRP A 236 2.58 13.88 -21.61
CA TRP A 236 3.71 13.24 -22.30
C TRP A 236 3.95 11.78 -21.86
N GLN A 237 3.57 11.44 -20.63
CA GLN A 237 3.67 10.09 -20.04
C GLN A 237 2.81 9.05 -20.79
N HIS A 238 1.85 9.49 -21.61
CA HIS A 238 0.94 8.63 -22.36
C HIS A 238 1.22 8.60 -23.86
N SER A 239 2.19 9.39 -24.36
CA SER A 239 2.46 9.61 -25.79
C SER A 239 2.70 8.34 -26.63
N ASN A 240 3.14 7.24 -26.02
CA ASN A 240 3.38 5.96 -26.70
C ASN A 240 2.27 4.91 -26.44
N ASN A 241 1.20 5.25 -25.73
CA ASN A 241 0.12 4.32 -25.41
C ASN A 241 -1.02 4.44 -26.43
N ILE A 242 -1.10 3.47 -27.33
CA ILE A 242 -2.10 3.41 -28.41
C ILE A 242 -3.54 3.43 -27.86
N GLN A 243 -3.79 2.80 -26.71
CA GLN A 243 -5.12 2.78 -26.10
C GLN A 243 -5.53 4.16 -25.60
N ILE A 244 -4.58 4.95 -25.09
CA ILE A 244 -4.84 6.31 -24.61
C ILE A 244 -4.99 7.29 -25.79
N ALA A 245 -4.24 7.07 -26.88
CA ALA A 245 -4.46 7.83 -28.11
C ALA A 245 -5.86 7.59 -28.70
N ALA A 246 -6.29 6.32 -28.76
CA ALA A 246 -7.64 5.98 -29.22
C ALA A 246 -8.73 6.56 -28.28
N LEU A 247 -8.51 6.48 -26.96
CA LEU A 247 -9.37 7.10 -25.95
C LEU A 247 -9.53 8.60 -26.22
N HIS A 248 -8.41 9.32 -26.38
CA HIS A 248 -8.41 10.74 -26.66
C HIS A 248 -9.24 11.07 -27.90
N ASP A 249 -8.99 10.38 -29.03
CA ASP A 249 -9.69 10.63 -30.29
C ASP A 249 -11.20 10.38 -30.19
N CYS A 250 -11.61 9.35 -29.44
CA CYS A 250 -13.02 9.05 -29.19
C CYS A 250 -13.69 10.12 -28.32
N LEU A 251 -13.04 10.54 -27.23
CA LEU A 251 -13.58 11.53 -26.31
C LEU A 251 -13.61 12.93 -26.93
N ASP A 252 -12.58 13.35 -27.66
CA ASP A 252 -12.57 14.60 -28.41
C ASP A 252 -13.75 14.66 -29.39
N PHE A 253 -14.08 13.53 -30.04
CA PHE A 253 -15.25 13.43 -30.90
C PHE A 253 -16.57 13.56 -30.10
N PHE A 254 -16.69 12.92 -28.94
CA PHE A 254 -17.91 13.04 -28.11
C PHE A 254 -18.14 14.45 -27.58
N VAL A 255 -17.08 15.14 -27.12
CA VAL A 255 -17.17 16.54 -26.71
C VAL A 255 -17.60 17.43 -27.89
N LEU A 256 -17.00 17.25 -29.08
CA LEU A 256 -17.41 17.98 -30.28
C LEU A 256 -18.89 17.74 -30.62
N VAL A 257 -19.35 16.50 -30.52
CA VAL A 257 -20.74 16.14 -30.79
C VAL A 257 -21.69 16.78 -29.76
N ASP A 258 -21.34 16.76 -28.47
CA ASP A 258 -22.13 17.39 -27.41
C ASP A 258 -22.21 18.91 -27.57
N GLU A 259 -21.10 19.56 -27.97
CA GLU A 259 -21.07 21.00 -28.25
C GLU A 259 -21.82 21.41 -29.53
N MET A 260 -21.81 20.55 -30.57
CA MET A 260 -22.38 20.87 -31.88
C MET A 260 -23.82 20.43 -32.06
N ILE A 261 -24.33 19.49 -31.25
CA ILE A 261 -25.73 19.09 -31.29
C ILE A 261 -26.54 20.10 -30.45
N PRO A 262 -27.45 20.89 -31.08
CA PRO A 262 -28.31 21.80 -30.34
C PRO A 262 -29.19 21.01 -29.35
N ALA A 263 -29.49 21.61 -28.19
CA ALA A 263 -30.45 21.07 -27.20
C ALA A 263 -31.82 20.69 -27.80
N ASP A 264 -32.14 21.15 -29.01
CA ASP A 264 -33.33 20.83 -29.82
C ASP A 264 -33.33 19.41 -30.44
N THR A 265 -32.56 18.47 -29.87
CA THR A 265 -32.61 17.03 -30.20
C THR A 265 -33.98 16.37 -30.09
N GLU A 266 -34.98 17.03 -29.50
CA GLU A 266 -36.38 16.59 -29.55
C GLU A 266 -36.87 16.44 -31.00
N TYR A 267 -36.48 17.35 -31.91
CA TYR A 267 -36.86 17.30 -33.33
C TYR A 267 -36.25 16.11 -34.08
N PHE A 268 -35.01 15.75 -33.76
CA PHE A 268 -34.36 14.59 -34.37
C PHE A 268 -34.86 13.27 -33.78
N ARG A 269 -35.16 13.24 -32.47
CA ARG A 269 -35.78 12.09 -31.81
C ARG A 269 -37.18 11.82 -32.38
N GLU A 270 -38.03 12.85 -32.52
CA GLU A 270 -39.34 12.75 -33.19
C GLU A 270 -39.20 12.24 -34.63
N ARG A 271 -38.21 12.75 -35.41
CA ARG A 271 -38.00 12.27 -36.79
C ARG A 271 -37.54 10.81 -36.84
N VAL A 272 -36.72 10.36 -35.89
CA VAL A 272 -36.27 8.96 -35.82
C VAL A 272 -37.45 8.06 -35.45
N GLU A 273 -38.25 8.42 -34.44
CA GLU A 273 -39.47 7.70 -34.07
C GLU A 273 -40.47 7.64 -35.24
N THR A 274 -40.68 8.77 -35.94
CA THR A 274 -41.54 8.82 -37.13
C THR A 274 -41.00 7.94 -38.26
N MET A 275 -39.68 7.86 -38.45
CA MET A 275 -39.07 7.00 -39.47
C MET A 275 -39.17 5.52 -39.10
N GLU A 276 -39.05 5.16 -37.82
CA GLU A 276 -39.26 3.79 -37.33
C GLU A 276 -40.72 3.36 -37.47
N GLU A 277 -41.69 4.24 -37.23
CA GLU A 277 -43.11 3.95 -37.47
C GLU A 277 -43.41 3.70 -38.95
N ILE A 278 -42.83 4.48 -39.86
CA ILE A 278 -43.00 4.31 -41.31
C ILE A 278 -42.35 3.01 -41.82
N LEU A 279 -41.20 2.61 -41.23
CA LEU A 279 -40.50 1.38 -41.62
C LEU A 279 -41.16 0.10 -41.07
N ASN A 280 -41.93 0.23 -39.97
CA ASN A 280 -42.63 -0.88 -39.33
C ASN A 280 -44.13 -0.96 -39.70
N ALA A 281 -44.62 -0.08 -40.57
CA ALA A 281 -45.97 -0.09 -41.15
C ALA A 281 -46.01 -0.75 -42.54
#